data_AF-A0A950PKN6-F1
#
_entry.id   AF-A0A950PKN6-F1
#
_cell.length_a   1.000
_cell.length_b   1.000
_cell.length_c   1.000
_cell.angle_alpha   90.00
_cell.angle_beta   90.00
_cell.angle_gamma   90.00
#
_symmetry.space_group_name_H-M   'P 1'
#
loop_
_entity.id
_entity.type
_entity.pdbx_description
1 polymer ?
#
loop_
_entity_poly.entity_id
_entity_poly.type
_entity_poly.pdbx_seq_one_letter_code
_entity_poly.pdbx_strand_id
1 'polypeptide(L)'
;MPNNRLVSESEAEALTRGVRHRTAAPELLRGRALAHLTAARARTCYLTTCVDDHELAAQHSPLMSPLVWDLAHIANQEEQWLLRAVAGREAVRPDIDSIYDAFTHPRAKRPSLPLLPPAEARAYAAEVRSRVMDVLETTALHGTALLDAGFVFGMIAQHEQQHDETMLITHQLRCGPAVLTAALPPPHPSDAVLLPTEALIPGGPFIMGTSTDPWALDNERPGHRVDLAPFHLDTVPVTCGAYQCFIEDGGYHNPRWWAPEGWAMVREGGMGAPLFWSRNGGGWARRRFGVVEPVPPHEPVLHVSWYEADAYARWAG
;
A
#
# COMPACT_ATOMS: atom_id res chain seq x y z
N MET A 1 42.61 -32.44 5.12
CA MET A 1 41.92 -32.74 3.85
C MET A 1 40.42 -32.89 4.13
N PRO A 2 39.61 -31.83 4.12
CA PRO A 2 38.16 -31.98 4.08
C PRO A 2 37.68 -31.92 2.64
N ASN A 3 36.82 -32.89 2.31
CA ASN A 3 36.34 -33.25 1.00
C ASN A 3 35.34 -32.19 0.48
N ASN A 4 35.76 -31.36 -0.48
CA ASN A 4 34.91 -30.38 -1.15
C ASN A 4 34.12 -31.10 -2.25
N ARG A 5 32.92 -31.59 -1.94
CA ARG A 5 32.03 -32.17 -2.94
C ARG A 5 31.35 -31.03 -3.68
N LEU A 6 31.90 -30.67 -4.84
CA LEU A 6 31.25 -29.82 -5.82
C LEU A 6 29.95 -30.50 -6.24
N VAL A 7 28.82 -29.83 -6.01
CA VAL A 7 27.51 -30.21 -6.56
C VAL A 7 27.65 -30.23 -8.08
N SER A 8 27.36 -31.35 -8.73
CA SER A 8 27.52 -31.47 -10.18
C SER A 8 26.47 -30.63 -10.91
N GLU A 9 26.80 -30.09 -12.07
CA GLU A 9 25.89 -29.28 -12.90
C GLU A 9 24.56 -30.01 -13.21
N SER A 10 24.58 -31.35 -13.20
CA SER A 10 23.38 -32.19 -13.34
C SER A 10 22.40 -32.12 -12.15
N GLU A 11 22.87 -31.86 -10.93
CA GLU A 11 22.02 -31.67 -9.75
C GLU A 11 21.44 -30.24 -9.69
N ALA A 12 22.15 -29.25 -10.25
CA ALA A 12 21.65 -27.89 -10.43
C ALA A 12 20.57 -27.80 -11.54
N GLU A 13 20.72 -28.58 -12.62
CA GLU A 13 19.68 -28.71 -13.66
C GLU A 13 18.44 -29.49 -13.18
N ALA A 14 18.59 -30.41 -12.23
CA ALA A 14 17.47 -31.10 -11.59
C ALA A 14 16.66 -30.19 -10.64
N LEU A 15 17.31 -29.19 -10.02
CA LEU A 15 16.64 -28.19 -9.18
C LEU A 15 15.83 -27.16 -10.00
N THR A 16 16.23 -26.89 -11.24
CA THR A 16 15.54 -25.95 -12.14
C THR A 16 14.42 -26.60 -12.95
N ARG A 17 14.45 -27.93 -13.15
CA ARG A 17 13.35 -28.70 -13.78
C ARG A 17 12.54 -29.48 -12.75
N GLY A 18 11.78 -28.79 -11.90
CA GLY A 18 10.89 -29.52 -11.01
C GLY A 18 10.25 -28.80 -9.85
N VAL A 19 10.11 -27.48 -9.85
CA VAL A 19 9.12 -26.85 -8.96
C VAL A 19 7.75 -26.99 -9.62
N ARG A 20 7.21 -28.22 -9.61
CA ARG A 20 5.76 -28.38 -9.68
C ARG A 20 5.26 -27.68 -8.43
N HIS A 21 4.66 -26.50 -8.58
CA HIS A 21 3.77 -25.97 -7.56
C HIS A 21 2.92 -27.16 -7.11
N ARG A 22 2.97 -27.52 -5.82
CA ARG A 22 1.91 -28.36 -5.26
C ARG A 22 0.67 -27.53 -5.49
N THR A 23 -0.05 -27.83 -6.57
CA THR A 23 -1.23 -27.09 -6.97
C THR A 23 -2.18 -27.23 -5.79
N ALA A 24 -2.36 -26.14 -5.03
CA ALA A 24 -3.41 -26.09 -4.05
C ALA A 24 -4.69 -26.51 -4.76
N ALA A 25 -5.52 -27.33 -4.10
CA ALA A 25 -6.76 -27.79 -4.71
C ALA A 25 -7.55 -26.56 -5.23
N PRO A 26 -8.12 -26.60 -6.44
CA PRO A 26 -8.81 -25.45 -7.02
C PRO A 26 -9.81 -24.77 -6.07
N GLU A 27 -10.49 -25.55 -5.23
CA GLU A 27 -11.39 -25.05 -4.18
C GLU A 27 -10.70 -24.19 -3.11
N LEU A 28 -9.47 -24.53 -2.72
CA LEU A 28 -8.70 -23.71 -1.78
C LEU A 28 -8.30 -22.36 -2.40
N LEU A 29 -7.90 -22.36 -3.67
CA LEU A 29 -7.57 -21.13 -4.40
C LEU A 29 -8.82 -20.26 -4.59
N ARG A 30 -9.96 -20.88 -4.93
CA ARG A 30 -11.25 -20.21 -5.05
C ARG A 30 -11.70 -19.62 -3.72
N GLY A 31 -11.60 -20.38 -2.62
CA GLY A 31 -11.90 -19.90 -1.28
C GLY A 31 -11.01 -18.73 -0.84
N ARG A 32 -9.71 -18.78 -1.16
CA ARG A 32 -8.77 -17.67 -0.93
C ARG A 32 -9.19 -16.42 -1.73
N ALA A 33 -9.42 -16.55 -3.04
CA ALA A 33 -9.86 -15.45 -3.89
C ALA A 33 -11.17 -14.81 -3.38
N LEU A 34 -12.17 -15.63 -3.03
CA LEU A 34 -13.43 -15.17 -2.46
C LEU A 34 -13.21 -14.37 -1.17
N ALA A 35 -12.39 -14.89 -0.26
CA ALA A 35 -12.11 -14.23 1.01
C ALA A 35 -11.45 -12.86 0.81
N HIS A 36 -10.44 -12.76 -0.05
CA HIS A 36 -9.73 -11.51 -0.28
C HIS A 36 -10.58 -10.47 -1.00
N LEU A 37 -11.33 -10.84 -2.05
CA LEU A 37 -12.25 -9.92 -2.74
C LEU A 37 -13.35 -9.42 -1.81
N THR A 38 -13.91 -10.31 -0.99
CA THR A 38 -14.96 -9.95 -0.02
C THR A 38 -14.42 -8.99 1.04
N ALA A 39 -13.25 -9.29 1.61
CA ALA A 39 -12.63 -8.44 2.63
C ALA A 39 -12.26 -7.05 2.07
N ALA A 40 -11.70 -6.99 0.85
CA ALA A 40 -11.36 -5.74 0.18
C ALA A 40 -12.62 -4.86 -0.01
N ARG A 41 -13.69 -5.41 -0.61
CA ARG A 41 -14.93 -4.64 -0.80
C ARG A 41 -15.61 -4.23 0.49
N ALA A 42 -15.56 -5.05 1.53
CA ALA A 42 -16.10 -4.66 2.83
C ALA A 42 -15.37 -3.41 3.38
N ARG A 43 -14.05 -3.34 3.19
CA ARG A 43 -13.24 -2.18 3.56
C ARG A 43 -13.55 -0.97 2.67
N THR A 44 -13.62 -1.13 1.35
CA THR A 44 -14.04 -0.05 0.43
C THR A 44 -15.43 0.49 0.77
N CYS A 45 -16.38 -0.38 1.12
CA CYS A 45 -17.69 0.02 1.61
C CYS A 45 -17.56 0.86 2.88
N TYR A 46 -16.85 0.39 3.91
CA TYR A 46 -16.65 1.15 5.16
C TYR A 46 -16.02 2.53 4.91
N LEU A 47 -14.98 2.60 4.09
CA LEU A 47 -14.27 3.85 3.76
C LEU A 47 -15.12 4.82 2.94
N THR A 48 -16.16 4.36 2.25
CA THR A 48 -17.04 5.22 1.45
C THR A 48 -18.38 5.51 2.12
N THR A 49 -18.82 4.73 3.11
CA THR A 49 -20.09 4.98 3.84
C THR A 49 -19.90 5.74 5.14
N CYS A 50 -18.66 5.93 5.60
CA CYS A 50 -18.36 6.72 6.80
C CYS A 50 -18.52 8.24 6.60
N VAL A 51 -18.76 8.69 5.36
CA VAL A 51 -18.99 10.09 4.98
C VAL A 51 -20.28 10.22 4.18
N ASP A 52 -20.85 11.43 4.13
CA ASP A 52 -22.01 11.71 3.28
C ASP A 52 -21.63 11.83 1.79
N ASP A 53 -22.64 11.92 0.92
CA ASP A 53 -22.47 11.98 -0.52
C ASP A 53 -21.73 13.25 -1.00
N HIS A 54 -21.84 14.36 -0.27
CA HIS A 54 -21.10 15.59 -0.58
C HIS A 54 -19.60 15.37 -0.34
N GLU A 55 -19.24 14.83 0.82
CA GLU A 55 -17.86 14.51 1.19
C GLU A 55 -17.26 13.39 0.33
N LEU A 56 -18.08 12.42 -0.11
CA LEU A 56 -17.66 11.36 -1.03
C LEU A 56 -17.31 11.91 -2.43
N ALA A 57 -18.04 12.92 -2.90
CA ALA A 57 -17.83 13.58 -4.19
C ALA A 57 -16.80 14.73 -4.13
N ALA A 58 -16.48 15.24 -2.94
CA ALA A 58 -15.53 16.33 -2.76
C ALA A 58 -14.07 15.90 -3.01
N GLN A 59 -13.27 16.84 -3.52
CA GLN A 59 -11.81 16.71 -3.52
C GLN A 59 -11.23 17.34 -2.26
N HIS A 60 -10.77 16.48 -1.35
CA HIS A 60 -10.18 16.90 -0.07
C HIS A 60 -8.75 17.44 -0.20
N SER A 61 -8.05 17.07 -1.27
CA SER A 61 -6.71 17.55 -1.61
C SER A 61 -6.45 17.39 -3.11
N PRO A 62 -5.74 18.32 -3.76
CA PRO A 62 -5.36 18.17 -5.18
C PRO A 62 -4.44 16.96 -5.44
N LEU A 63 -3.82 16.42 -4.39
CA LEU A 63 -3.01 15.20 -4.46
C LEU A 63 -3.86 13.92 -4.56
N MET A 64 -5.16 14.01 -4.30
CA MET A 64 -6.07 12.88 -4.17
C MET A 64 -7.29 13.01 -5.10
N SER A 65 -7.87 11.87 -5.47
CA SER A 65 -9.19 11.86 -6.11
C SER A 65 -10.30 12.06 -5.08
N PRO A 66 -11.50 12.48 -5.51
CA PRO A 66 -12.72 12.22 -4.75
C PRO A 66 -12.88 10.72 -4.46
N LEU A 67 -13.37 10.37 -3.27
CA LEU A 67 -13.58 8.98 -2.86
C LEU A 67 -14.53 8.23 -3.83
N VAL A 68 -15.52 8.93 -4.40
CA VAL A 68 -16.42 8.36 -5.42
C VAL A 68 -15.69 7.95 -6.70
N TRP A 69 -14.61 8.65 -7.07
CA TRP A 69 -13.79 8.28 -8.23
C TRP A 69 -13.08 6.96 -7.96
N ASP A 70 -12.46 6.81 -6.79
CA ASP A 70 -11.76 5.58 -6.41
C ASP A 70 -12.76 4.39 -6.32
N LEU A 71 -13.98 4.59 -5.78
CA LEU A 71 -15.02 3.56 -5.74
C LEU A 71 -15.40 3.05 -7.14
N ALA A 72 -15.68 3.95 -8.07
CA ALA A 72 -16.06 3.57 -9.43
C ALA A 72 -14.86 3.03 -10.24
N HIS A 73 -13.65 3.54 -9.98
CA HIS A 73 -12.42 3.03 -10.59
C HIS A 73 -12.13 1.58 -10.18
N ILE A 74 -12.27 1.25 -8.89
CA ILE A 74 -12.15 -0.13 -8.39
C ILE A 74 -13.10 -1.06 -9.15
N ALA A 75 -14.38 -0.67 -9.25
CA ALA A 75 -15.37 -1.47 -9.98
C ALA A 75 -15.03 -1.60 -11.47
N ASN A 76 -14.55 -0.53 -12.09
CA ASN A 76 -14.19 -0.53 -13.50
C ASN A 76 -12.96 -1.40 -13.79
N GLN A 77 -11.93 -1.38 -12.94
CA GLN A 77 -10.79 -2.30 -13.06
C GLN A 77 -11.21 -3.75 -12.83
N GLU A 78 -12.02 -4.02 -11.80
CA GLU A 78 -12.56 -5.36 -11.54
C GLU A 78 -13.35 -5.90 -12.74
N GLU A 79 -14.19 -5.08 -13.37
CA GLU A 79 -14.90 -5.43 -14.60
C GLU A 79 -13.95 -5.72 -15.77
N GLN A 80 -13.01 -4.82 -16.04
CA GLN A 80 -12.08 -4.95 -17.16
C GLN A 80 -11.29 -6.26 -17.09
N TRP A 81 -10.80 -6.62 -15.91
CA TRP A 81 -9.97 -7.81 -15.76
C TRP A 81 -10.78 -9.09 -15.60
N LEU A 82 -11.82 -9.10 -14.75
CA LEU A 82 -12.51 -10.35 -14.41
C LEU A 82 -13.70 -10.63 -15.32
N LEU A 83 -14.48 -9.62 -15.70
CA LEU A 83 -15.63 -9.85 -16.59
C LEU A 83 -15.20 -9.90 -18.05
N ARG A 84 -14.40 -8.92 -18.49
CA ARG A 84 -14.04 -8.78 -19.90
C ARG A 84 -12.84 -9.65 -20.28
N ALA A 85 -11.68 -9.47 -19.62
CA ALA A 85 -10.47 -10.20 -20.02
C ALA A 85 -10.52 -11.70 -19.67
N VAL A 86 -11.05 -12.07 -18.50
CA VAL A 86 -11.15 -13.48 -18.08
C VAL A 86 -12.37 -14.17 -18.67
N ALA A 87 -13.57 -13.61 -18.47
CA ALA A 87 -14.82 -14.28 -18.85
C ALA A 87 -15.33 -13.94 -20.25
N GLY A 88 -14.72 -12.99 -20.97
CA GLY A 88 -15.17 -12.56 -22.29
C GLY A 88 -16.57 -11.94 -22.30
N ARG A 89 -17.07 -11.45 -21.15
CA ARG A 89 -18.40 -10.85 -21.02
C ARG A 89 -18.39 -9.41 -21.55
N GLU A 90 -19.56 -8.96 -22.00
CA GLU A 90 -19.75 -7.55 -22.38
C GLU A 90 -19.57 -6.62 -21.18
N ALA A 91 -19.11 -5.40 -21.47
CA ALA A 91 -18.96 -4.36 -20.48
C ALA A 91 -20.32 -3.95 -19.90
N VAL A 92 -20.38 -3.73 -18.59
CA VAL A 92 -21.57 -3.23 -17.88
C VAL A 92 -21.78 -1.75 -18.21
N ARG A 93 -20.69 -0.97 -18.20
CA ARG A 93 -20.70 0.47 -18.52
C ARG A 93 -19.47 0.83 -19.37
N PRO A 94 -19.45 0.50 -20.68
CA PRO A 94 -18.32 0.88 -21.55
C PRO A 94 -18.19 2.40 -21.72
N ASP A 95 -19.26 3.17 -21.47
CA ASP A 95 -19.31 4.61 -21.60
C ASP A 95 -18.46 5.37 -20.58
N ILE A 96 -18.05 4.72 -19.48
CA ILE A 96 -17.28 5.35 -18.39
C ILE A 96 -15.80 4.93 -18.35
N ASP A 97 -15.34 4.03 -19.24
CA ASP A 97 -13.97 3.50 -19.21
C ASP A 97 -12.90 4.61 -19.22
N SER A 98 -13.08 5.63 -20.07
CA SER A 98 -12.13 6.74 -20.18
C SER A 98 -12.12 7.63 -18.93
N ILE A 99 -13.25 7.78 -18.24
CA ILE A 99 -13.41 8.63 -17.04
C ILE A 99 -12.58 8.08 -15.88
N TYR A 100 -12.49 6.76 -15.79
CA TYR A 100 -11.79 6.06 -14.70
C TYR A 100 -10.41 5.54 -15.10
N ASP A 101 -9.88 5.96 -16.24
CA ASP A 101 -8.49 5.74 -16.59
C ASP A 101 -7.56 6.68 -15.80
N ALA A 102 -6.77 6.08 -14.90
CA ALA A 102 -5.84 6.79 -14.04
C ALA A 102 -4.70 7.48 -14.81
N PHE A 103 -4.32 6.98 -15.99
CA PHE A 103 -3.23 7.53 -16.81
C PHE A 103 -3.68 8.75 -17.61
N THR A 104 -4.94 8.78 -18.03
CA THR A 104 -5.52 9.87 -18.82
C THR A 104 -5.87 11.09 -17.97
N HIS A 105 -6.25 10.88 -16.70
CA HIS A 105 -6.79 11.95 -15.85
C HIS A 105 -5.96 12.17 -14.57
N PRO A 106 -5.13 13.25 -14.51
CA PRO A 106 -4.42 13.64 -13.30
C PRO A 106 -5.36 13.88 -12.12
N ARG A 107 -4.94 13.49 -10.90
CA ARG A 107 -5.78 13.53 -9.69
C ARG A 107 -6.47 14.88 -9.47
N ALA A 108 -5.72 15.98 -9.56
CA ALA A 108 -6.23 17.34 -9.40
C ALA A 108 -7.38 17.71 -10.37
N LYS A 109 -7.50 17.03 -11.52
CA LYS A 109 -8.50 17.33 -12.56
C LYS A 109 -9.73 16.41 -12.51
N ARG A 110 -9.68 15.32 -11.73
CA ARG A 110 -10.76 14.33 -11.62
C ARG A 110 -12.11 14.93 -11.20
N PRO A 111 -12.20 15.97 -10.34
CA PRO A 111 -13.49 16.56 -9.97
C PRO A 111 -14.23 17.26 -11.12
N SER A 112 -13.53 17.63 -12.21
CA SER A 112 -14.16 18.25 -13.37
C SER A 112 -14.74 17.25 -14.37
N LEU A 113 -14.54 15.95 -14.15
CA LEU A 113 -15.07 14.89 -15.00
C LEU A 113 -16.55 14.65 -14.68
N PRO A 114 -17.34 14.11 -15.63
CA PRO A 114 -18.72 13.68 -15.37
C PRO A 114 -18.72 12.35 -14.59
N LEU A 115 -18.31 12.40 -13.32
CA LEU A 115 -18.24 11.23 -12.45
C LEU A 115 -19.63 10.63 -12.23
N LEU A 116 -19.69 9.31 -11.99
CA LEU A 116 -20.92 8.68 -11.54
C LEU A 116 -21.31 9.28 -10.18
N PRO A 117 -22.59 9.68 -10.00
CA PRO A 117 -23.10 10.04 -8.69
C PRO A 117 -22.90 8.91 -7.68
N PRO A 118 -22.78 9.21 -6.37
CA PRO A 118 -22.55 8.21 -5.32
C PRO A 118 -23.45 6.96 -5.40
N ALA A 119 -24.76 7.14 -5.60
CA ALA A 119 -25.70 6.03 -5.71
C ALA A 119 -25.43 5.14 -6.94
N GLU A 120 -25.10 5.74 -8.08
CA GLU A 120 -24.77 5.02 -9.31
C GLU A 120 -23.42 4.32 -9.22
N ALA A 121 -22.41 4.95 -8.62
CA ALA A 121 -21.10 4.33 -8.38
C ALA A 121 -21.23 3.09 -7.47
N ARG A 122 -22.05 3.16 -6.41
CA ARG A 122 -22.35 2.01 -5.54
C ARG A 122 -23.10 0.91 -6.27
N ALA A 123 -24.13 1.27 -7.05
CA ALA A 123 -24.90 0.31 -7.83
C ALA A 123 -24.02 -0.42 -8.85
N TYR A 124 -23.18 0.33 -9.57
CA TYR A 124 -22.20 -0.20 -10.52
C TYR A 124 -21.22 -1.16 -9.83
N ALA A 125 -20.61 -0.76 -8.71
CA ALA A 125 -19.70 -1.61 -7.96
C ALA A 125 -20.36 -2.91 -7.45
N ALA A 126 -21.61 -2.83 -6.98
CA ALA A 126 -22.37 -3.99 -6.52
C ALA A 126 -22.71 -4.94 -7.69
N GLU A 127 -23.12 -4.40 -8.83
CA GLU A 127 -23.44 -5.19 -10.02
C GLU A 127 -22.22 -5.92 -10.58
N VAL A 128 -21.10 -5.22 -10.75
CA VAL A 128 -19.84 -5.83 -11.20
C VAL A 128 -19.45 -6.97 -10.26
N ARG A 129 -19.49 -6.73 -8.95
CA ARG A 129 -19.12 -7.74 -7.95
C ARG A 129 -20.01 -8.96 -7.98
N SER A 130 -21.32 -8.78 -8.11
CA SER A 130 -22.26 -9.89 -8.24
C SER A 130 -21.89 -10.79 -9.43
N ARG A 131 -21.66 -10.19 -10.60
CA ARG A 131 -21.25 -10.92 -11.81
C ARG A 131 -19.87 -11.58 -11.66
N VAL A 132 -18.95 -10.96 -10.93
CA VAL A 132 -17.61 -11.51 -10.66
C VAL A 132 -17.67 -12.74 -9.76
N MET A 133 -18.64 -12.84 -8.86
CA MET A 133 -18.80 -14.05 -8.05
C MET A 133 -19.17 -15.27 -8.91
N ASP A 134 -20.05 -15.10 -9.90
CA ASP A 134 -20.35 -16.16 -10.88
C ASP A 134 -19.12 -16.54 -11.71
N VAL A 135 -18.33 -15.54 -12.13
CA VAL A 135 -17.09 -15.77 -12.86
C VAL A 135 -16.09 -16.53 -12.01
N LEU A 136 -15.94 -16.13 -10.74
CA LEU A 136 -15.08 -16.83 -9.81
C LEU A 136 -15.50 -18.30 -9.77
N GLU A 137 -16.74 -18.63 -9.43
CA GLU A 137 -17.23 -20.03 -9.31
C GLU A 137 -16.95 -20.91 -10.53
N THR A 138 -17.05 -20.36 -11.75
CA THR A 138 -16.99 -21.13 -12.99
C THR A 138 -15.62 -21.13 -13.68
N THR A 139 -14.72 -20.20 -13.33
CA THR A 139 -13.43 -20.04 -14.01
C THR A 139 -12.43 -21.11 -13.59
N ALA A 140 -11.76 -21.73 -14.58
CA ALA A 140 -10.60 -22.59 -14.33
C ALA A 140 -9.40 -21.74 -13.87
N LEU A 141 -8.78 -22.14 -12.74
CA LEU A 141 -7.67 -21.40 -12.13
C LEU A 141 -6.30 -21.90 -12.62
N HIS A 142 -6.20 -22.20 -13.92
CA HIS A 142 -4.98 -22.64 -14.59
C HIS A 142 -5.07 -22.40 -16.11
N GLY A 143 -3.94 -22.48 -16.82
CA GLY A 143 -3.87 -22.55 -18.29
C GLY A 143 -3.31 -21.29 -18.96
N THR A 144 -3.43 -20.12 -18.34
CA THR A 144 -2.76 -18.89 -18.76
C THR A 144 -2.06 -18.25 -17.57
N ALA A 145 -1.10 -17.35 -17.80
CA ALA A 145 -0.41 -16.65 -16.71
C ALA A 145 -1.38 -15.85 -15.81
N LEU A 146 -2.48 -15.33 -16.38
CA LEU A 146 -3.51 -14.62 -15.60
C LEU A 146 -4.32 -15.56 -14.69
N LEU A 147 -4.59 -16.77 -15.17
CA LEU A 147 -5.45 -17.72 -14.46
C LEU A 147 -4.68 -18.64 -13.52
N ASP A 148 -3.38 -18.84 -13.76
CA ASP A 148 -2.56 -19.75 -12.97
C ASP A 148 -2.60 -19.38 -11.49
N ALA A 149 -2.93 -20.37 -10.66
CA ALA A 149 -3.16 -20.21 -9.22
C ALA A 149 -4.14 -19.07 -8.85
N GLY A 150 -5.02 -18.66 -9.77
CA GLY A 150 -5.96 -17.56 -9.60
C GLY A 150 -5.32 -16.19 -9.48
N PHE A 151 -4.14 -15.98 -10.08
CA PHE A 151 -3.38 -14.72 -10.01
C PHE A 151 -4.24 -13.48 -10.25
N VAL A 152 -5.05 -13.44 -11.31
CA VAL A 152 -5.89 -12.28 -11.65
C VAL A 152 -6.88 -11.89 -10.55
N PHE A 153 -7.45 -12.85 -9.82
CA PHE A 153 -8.34 -12.55 -8.69
C PHE A 153 -7.56 -11.98 -7.50
N GLY A 154 -6.36 -12.52 -7.24
CA GLY A 154 -5.45 -11.98 -6.24
C GLY A 154 -4.97 -10.56 -6.59
N MET A 155 -4.64 -10.32 -7.86
CA MET A 155 -4.24 -9.00 -8.39
C MET A 155 -5.35 -7.97 -8.20
N ILE A 156 -6.61 -8.32 -8.51
CA ILE A 156 -7.75 -7.40 -8.34
C ILE A 156 -8.08 -7.14 -6.87
N ALA A 157 -7.99 -8.15 -6.01
CA ALA A 157 -8.12 -7.92 -4.58
C ALA A 157 -7.02 -7.00 -4.04
N GLN A 158 -5.77 -7.14 -4.50
CA GLN A 158 -4.66 -6.26 -4.15
C GLN A 158 -4.84 -4.84 -4.69
N HIS A 159 -5.32 -4.69 -5.93
CA HIS A 159 -5.67 -3.38 -6.52
C HIS A 159 -6.71 -2.64 -5.67
N GLU A 160 -7.79 -3.31 -5.28
CA GLU A 160 -8.81 -2.73 -4.41
C GLU A 160 -8.22 -2.32 -3.05
N GLN A 161 -7.37 -3.15 -2.44
CA GLN A 161 -6.69 -2.83 -1.18
C GLN A 161 -5.70 -1.66 -1.28
N GLN A 162 -5.00 -1.49 -2.41
CA GLN A 162 -4.15 -0.32 -2.67
C GLN A 162 -4.99 0.96 -2.78
N HIS A 163 -6.16 0.88 -3.40
CA HIS A 163 -7.10 2.00 -3.42
C HIS A 163 -7.72 2.26 -2.05
N ASP A 164 -7.97 1.25 -1.22
CA ASP A 164 -8.40 1.46 0.17
C ASP A 164 -7.36 2.24 0.99
N GLU A 165 -6.07 1.95 0.82
CA GLU A 165 -4.99 2.74 1.43
C GLU A 165 -4.94 4.17 0.86
N THR A 166 -5.14 4.32 -0.45
CA THR A 166 -5.27 5.64 -1.09
C THR A 166 -6.46 6.43 -0.50
N MET A 167 -7.61 5.79 -0.29
CA MET A 167 -8.77 6.40 0.36
C MET A 167 -8.48 6.78 1.81
N LEU A 168 -7.70 5.98 2.56
CA LEU A 168 -7.25 6.35 3.90
C LEU A 168 -6.37 7.62 3.89
N ILE A 169 -5.49 7.78 2.91
CA ILE A 169 -4.72 9.02 2.75
C ILE A 169 -5.66 10.21 2.51
N THR A 170 -6.71 10.04 1.69
CA THR A 170 -7.75 11.06 1.49
C THR A 170 -8.46 11.41 2.81
N HIS A 171 -8.84 10.41 3.60
CA HIS A 171 -9.46 10.61 4.92
C HIS A 171 -8.55 11.29 5.93
N GLN A 172 -7.23 11.05 5.88
CA GLN A 172 -6.26 11.75 6.71
C GLN A 172 -6.12 13.22 6.28
N LEU A 173 -6.12 13.50 4.97
CA LEU A 173 -6.00 14.85 4.42
C LEU A 173 -7.25 15.69 4.63
N ARG A 174 -8.43 15.05 4.57
CA ARG A 174 -9.74 15.66 4.80
C ARG A 174 -9.76 16.55 6.05
N CYS A 175 -10.33 17.74 5.89
CA CYS A 175 -10.60 18.66 6.98
C CYS A 175 -12.02 18.42 7.50
N GLY A 176 -12.18 18.42 8.83
CA GLY A 176 -13.48 18.22 9.46
C GLY A 176 -13.42 17.24 10.64
N PRO A 177 -14.58 16.90 11.22
CA PRO A 177 -14.66 15.97 12.34
C PRO A 177 -14.18 14.58 11.92
N ALA A 178 -13.65 13.82 12.88
CA ALA A 178 -13.25 12.44 12.65
C ALA A 178 -14.45 11.56 12.25
N VAL A 179 -14.25 10.75 11.21
CA VAL A 179 -15.27 9.82 10.68
C VAL A 179 -14.83 8.36 10.72
N LEU A 180 -13.53 8.13 10.94
CA LEU A 180 -12.94 6.82 11.08
C LEU A 180 -12.55 6.58 12.53
N THR A 181 -12.78 5.35 12.99
CA THR A 181 -12.30 4.87 14.28
C THR A 181 -11.58 3.55 14.06
N ALA A 182 -10.56 3.30 14.87
CA ALA A 182 -9.86 2.03 14.90
C ALA A 182 -9.75 1.57 16.35
N ALA A 183 -9.80 0.25 16.55
CA ALA A 183 -9.41 -0.32 17.83
C ALA A 183 -7.93 0.03 18.11
N LEU A 184 -7.59 0.17 19.39
CA LEU A 184 -6.20 0.28 19.78
C LEU A 184 -5.45 -0.98 19.34
N PRO A 185 -4.19 -0.86 18.85
CA PRO A 185 -3.39 -2.03 18.58
C PRO A 185 -3.21 -2.85 19.87
N PRO A 186 -3.01 -4.18 19.75
CA PRO A 186 -2.66 -4.99 20.91
C PRO A 186 -1.38 -4.46 21.57
N PRO A 187 -1.21 -4.66 22.90
CA PRO A 187 0.02 -4.25 23.57
C PRO A 187 1.23 -4.94 22.95
N HIS A 188 2.38 -4.26 23.01
CA HIS A 188 3.64 -4.83 22.55
C HIS A 188 3.95 -6.15 23.29
N PRO A 189 4.57 -7.14 22.61
CA PRO A 189 5.07 -8.34 23.27
C PRO A 189 5.96 -7.99 24.47
N SER A 190 5.83 -8.74 25.58
CA SER A 190 6.58 -8.44 26.81
C SER A 190 8.10 -8.55 26.66
N ASP A 191 8.55 -9.31 25.67
CA ASP A 191 9.95 -9.51 25.31
C ASP A 191 10.47 -8.48 24.30
N ALA A 192 9.64 -7.55 23.80
CA ALA A 192 10.08 -6.48 22.90
C ALA A 192 11.17 -5.61 23.55
N VAL A 193 11.15 -5.45 24.87
CA VAL A 193 12.18 -4.72 25.64
C VAL A 193 13.55 -5.43 25.65
N LEU A 194 13.59 -6.72 25.30
CA LEU A 194 14.81 -7.51 25.26
C LEU A 194 15.47 -7.49 23.88
N LEU A 195 14.82 -6.91 22.87
CA LEU A 195 15.38 -6.77 21.54
C LEU A 195 16.58 -5.81 21.56
N PRO A 196 17.64 -6.10 20.80
CA PRO A 196 18.73 -5.14 20.64
C PRO A 196 18.22 -3.90 19.89
N THR A 197 18.84 -2.73 20.13
CA THR A 197 18.50 -1.50 19.41
C THR A 197 18.64 -1.66 17.90
N GLU A 198 19.75 -2.26 17.48
CA GLU A 198 20.05 -2.61 16.10
C GLU A 198 20.31 -4.11 15.96
N ALA A 199 19.90 -4.67 14.82
CA ALA A 199 20.26 -6.03 14.42
C ALA A 199 21.41 -5.99 13.40
N LEU A 200 22.47 -6.75 13.67
CA LEU A 200 23.48 -7.04 12.66
C LEU A 200 22.87 -7.97 11.61
N ILE A 201 22.85 -7.51 10.36
CA ILE A 201 22.55 -8.33 9.19
C ILE A 201 23.88 -8.80 8.61
N PRO A 202 24.22 -10.11 8.72
CA PRO A 202 25.46 -10.62 8.17
C PRO A 202 25.51 -10.39 6.66
N GLY A 203 26.69 -10.04 6.16
CA GLY A 203 26.92 -9.92 4.73
C GLY A 203 26.88 -11.27 4.02
N GLY A 204 26.67 -11.21 2.71
CA GLY A 204 26.67 -12.36 1.83
C GLY A 204 25.50 -12.39 0.87
N PRO A 205 25.38 -13.50 0.12
CA PRO A 205 24.34 -13.64 -0.90
C PRO A 205 22.98 -13.98 -0.30
N PHE A 206 21.93 -13.37 -0.83
CA PHE A 206 20.54 -13.75 -0.58
C PHE A 206 19.70 -13.63 -1.85
N ILE A 207 18.44 -14.08 -1.80
CA ILE A 207 17.47 -13.97 -2.90
C ILE A 207 16.58 -12.76 -2.65
N MET A 208 16.65 -11.76 -3.54
CA MET A 208 15.76 -10.60 -3.56
C MET A 208 14.58 -10.87 -4.50
N GLY A 209 13.37 -10.52 -4.07
CA GLY A 209 12.13 -10.83 -4.79
C GLY A 209 11.67 -12.27 -4.59
N THR A 210 10.65 -12.69 -5.34
CA THR A 210 10.05 -14.04 -5.22
C THR A 210 9.79 -14.66 -6.59
N SER A 211 9.90 -15.98 -6.66
CA SER A 211 9.46 -16.79 -7.81
C SER A 211 8.45 -17.87 -7.40
N THR A 212 7.98 -17.83 -6.15
CA THR A 212 7.16 -18.89 -5.55
C THR A 212 5.84 -18.41 -5.00
N ASP A 213 5.67 -17.10 -4.81
CA ASP A 213 4.35 -16.55 -4.45
C ASP A 213 3.51 -16.39 -5.72
N PRO A 214 2.42 -17.15 -5.89
CA PRO A 214 1.57 -17.08 -7.08
C PRO A 214 0.88 -15.73 -7.24
N TRP A 215 0.75 -14.92 -6.19
CA TRP A 215 0.02 -13.65 -6.19
C TRP A 215 0.93 -12.41 -6.13
N ALA A 216 2.25 -12.59 -6.03
CA ALA A 216 3.20 -11.50 -6.14
C ALA A 216 3.03 -10.72 -7.47
N LEU A 217 3.13 -9.40 -7.41
CA LEU A 217 3.03 -8.55 -8.58
C LEU A 217 4.27 -8.71 -9.47
N ASP A 218 4.19 -8.16 -10.68
CA ASP A 218 5.25 -8.26 -11.69
C ASP A 218 6.59 -7.68 -11.20
N ASN A 219 6.55 -6.55 -10.48
CA ASN A 219 7.70 -5.84 -9.94
C ASN A 219 8.40 -6.54 -8.76
N GLU A 220 7.79 -7.59 -8.18
CA GLU A 220 8.37 -8.41 -7.11
C GLU A 220 9.13 -9.63 -7.65
N ARG A 221 9.09 -9.84 -8.98
CA ARG A 221 9.57 -11.02 -9.68
C ARG A 221 10.66 -10.67 -10.71
N PRO A 222 11.50 -11.63 -11.10
CA PRO A 222 11.73 -12.92 -10.43
C PRO A 222 12.64 -12.76 -9.21
N GLY A 223 12.65 -13.79 -8.36
CA GLY A 223 13.68 -13.95 -7.34
C GLY A 223 15.07 -14.04 -7.99
N HIS A 224 16.00 -13.20 -7.55
CA HIS A 224 17.37 -13.16 -8.08
C HIS A 224 18.40 -12.96 -6.96
N ARG A 225 19.64 -13.40 -7.21
CA ARG A 225 20.71 -13.33 -6.21
C ARG A 225 21.29 -11.92 -6.13
N VAL A 226 21.38 -11.40 -4.91
CA VAL A 226 22.06 -10.13 -4.57
C VAL A 226 23.09 -10.42 -3.48
N ASP A 227 24.26 -9.79 -3.55
CA ASP A 227 25.32 -9.88 -2.54
C ASP A 227 25.44 -8.54 -1.81
N LEU A 228 25.37 -8.56 -0.47
CA LEU A 228 25.43 -7.37 0.37
C LEU A 228 26.60 -7.45 1.34
N ALA A 229 27.25 -6.32 1.57
CA ALA A 229 28.15 -6.16 2.71
C ALA A 229 27.36 -6.26 4.03
N PRO A 230 28.00 -6.66 5.16
CA PRO A 230 27.33 -6.63 6.46
C PRO A 230 26.93 -5.20 6.85
N PHE A 231 25.78 -5.04 7.49
CA PHE A 231 25.29 -3.75 7.98
C PHE A 231 24.43 -3.95 9.23
N HIS A 232 24.21 -2.87 9.99
CA HIS A 232 23.24 -2.83 11.07
C HIS A 232 21.94 -2.18 10.60
N LEU A 233 20.82 -2.63 11.14
CA LEU A 233 19.50 -2.05 10.91
C LEU A 233 18.78 -1.90 12.25
N ASP A 234 18.18 -0.75 12.51
CA ASP A 234 17.34 -0.55 13.68
C ASP A 234 16.24 -1.62 13.76
N THR A 235 16.04 -2.19 14.94
CA THR A 235 15.02 -3.23 15.18
C THR A 235 13.61 -2.65 15.13
N VAL A 236 13.46 -1.34 15.34
CA VAL A 236 12.18 -0.61 15.30
C VAL A 236 12.32 0.69 14.50
N PRO A 237 11.24 1.20 13.88
CA PRO A 237 11.29 2.49 13.21
C PRO A 237 11.66 3.64 14.15
N VAL A 238 12.23 4.71 13.59
CA VAL A 238 12.47 5.98 14.28
C VAL A 238 11.19 6.47 14.95
N THR A 239 11.27 6.77 16.25
CA THR A 239 10.12 7.21 17.03
C THR A 239 9.88 8.71 16.91
N CYS A 240 8.66 9.15 17.20
CA CYS A 240 8.33 10.57 17.29
C CYS A 240 9.23 11.31 18.28
N GLY A 241 9.58 10.70 19.42
CA GLY A 241 10.47 11.30 20.42
C GLY A 241 11.90 11.45 19.90
N ALA A 242 12.44 10.45 19.19
CA ALA A 242 13.75 10.58 18.55
C ALA A 242 13.74 11.66 17.46
N TYR A 243 12.66 11.75 16.69
CA TYR A 243 12.49 12.79 15.68
C TYR A 243 12.32 14.20 16.29
N GLN A 244 11.73 14.32 17.49
CA GLN A 244 11.71 15.59 18.23
C GLN A 244 13.12 16.08 18.57
N CYS A 245 14.03 15.19 18.97
CA CYS A 245 15.45 15.55 19.19
C CYS A 245 16.09 16.13 17.91
N PHE A 246 15.81 15.54 16.73
CA PHE A 246 16.27 16.08 15.45
C PHE A 246 15.72 17.49 15.18
N ILE A 247 14.43 17.73 15.45
CA ILE A 247 13.82 19.06 15.28
C ILE A 247 14.45 20.07 16.25
N GLU A 248 14.63 19.69 17.51
CA GLU A 248 15.16 20.54 18.59
C GLU A 248 16.64 20.90 18.40
N ASP A 249 17.44 19.99 17.83
CA ASP A 249 18.83 20.25 17.44
C ASP A 249 18.96 21.05 16.12
N GLY A 250 17.85 21.60 15.63
CA GLY A 250 17.82 22.46 14.46
C GLY A 250 17.90 21.70 13.13
N GLY A 251 17.43 20.46 13.08
CA GLY A 251 17.41 19.61 11.88
C GLY A 251 16.81 20.30 10.64
N TYR A 252 15.69 21.00 10.81
CA TYR A 252 15.03 21.79 9.74
C TYR A 252 15.67 23.16 9.48
N HIS A 253 16.70 23.54 10.23
CA HIS A 253 17.42 24.82 10.09
C HIS A 253 18.86 24.65 9.62
N ASN A 254 19.33 23.41 9.43
CA ASN A 254 20.72 23.12 9.13
C ASN A 254 20.88 22.40 7.78
N PRO A 255 21.28 23.10 6.71
CA PRO A 255 21.37 22.52 5.36
C PRO A 255 22.34 21.36 5.24
N ARG A 256 23.31 21.21 6.16
CA ARG A 256 24.33 20.14 6.08
C ARG A 256 23.74 18.73 6.12
N TRP A 257 22.53 18.59 6.67
CA TRP A 257 21.83 17.32 6.76
C TRP A 257 21.03 16.98 5.50
N TRP A 258 20.84 17.91 4.58
CA TRP A 258 19.87 17.73 3.51
C TRP A 258 20.53 17.55 2.16
N ALA A 259 19.95 16.68 1.33
CA ALA A 259 20.15 16.75 -0.10
C ALA A 259 19.69 18.15 -0.62
N PRO A 260 20.34 18.72 -1.65
CA PRO A 260 20.02 20.06 -2.14
C PRO A 260 18.54 20.26 -2.48
N GLU A 261 17.92 19.28 -3.13
CA GLU A 261 16.49 19.29 -3.51
C GLU A 261 15.59 19.24 -2.28
N GLY A 262 15.95 18.44 -1.28
CA GLY A 262 15.25 18.37 0.00
C GLY A 262 15.33 19.69 0.78
N TRP A 263 16.50 20.33 0.78
CA TRP A 263 16.67 21.63 1.43
C TRP A 263 15.84 22.73 0.76
N ALA A 264 15.78 22.74 -0.58
CA ALA A 264 14.92 23.65 -1.31
C ALA A 264 13.44 23.44 -0.94
N MET A 265 12.98 22.18 -0.92
CA MET A 265 11.61 21.83 -0.51
C MET A 265 11.27 22.31 0.90
N VAL A 266 12.15 22.08 1.88
CA VAL A 266 11.94 22.55 3.27
C VAL A 266 11.82 24.06 3.34
N ARG A 267 12.69 24.78 2.63
CA ARG A 267 12.70 26.24 2.62
C ARG A 267 11.48 26.85 1.93
N GLU A 268 11.13 26.33 0.75
CA GLU A 268 10.00 26.81 -0.04
C GLU A 268 8.66 26.47 0.64
N GLY A 269 8.57 25.29 1.25
CA GLY A 269 7.39 24.85 1.99
C GLY A 269 7.27 25.42 3.41
N GLY A 270 8.31 26.11 3.92
CA GLY A 270 8.35 26.59 5.31
C GLY A 270 8.22 25.46 6.34
N MET A 271 8.78 24.29 6.04
CA MET A 271 8.62 23.08 6.84
C MET A 271 9.47 23.15 8.12
N GLY A 272 8.93 22.69 9.23
CA GLY A 272 9.65 22.63 10.52
C GLY A 272 9.33 21.42 11.40
N ALA A 273 8.52 20.49 10.88
CA ALA A 273 8.08 19.26 11.53
C ALA A 273 7.41 18.34 10.48
N PRO A 274 7.17 17.06 10.80
CA PRO A 274 6.42 16.14 9.95
C PRO A 274 5.01 16.67 9.61
N LEU A 275 4.44 16.20 8.51
CA LEU A 275 3.11 16.63 8.09
C LEU A 275 2.08 16.30 9.20
N PHE A 276 1.15 17.24 9.41
CA PHE A 276 0.11 17.24 10.46
C PHE A 276 0.57 17.53 11.88
N TRP A 277 1.86 17.76 12.12
CA TRP A 277 2.33 18.25 13.41
C TRP A 277 2.13 19.76 13.52
N SER A 278 1.76 20.22 14.71
CA SER A 278 1.64 21.64 15.04
C SER A 278 2.12 21.91 16.46
N ARG A 279 2.64 23.12 16.69
CA ARG A 279 2.97 23.58 18.04
C ARG A 279 1.68 23.90 18.80
N ASN A 280 1.51 23.32 19.97
CA ASN A 280 0.40 23.60 20.87
C ASN A 280 0.94 23.86 22.28
N GLY A 281 0.97 25.14 22.68
CA GLY A 281 1.59 25.56 23.94
C GLY A 281 3.08 25.20 23.98
N GLY A 282 3.49 24.43 25.00
CA GLY A 282 4.88 23.99 25.22
C GLY A 282 5.28 22.68 24.54
N GLY A 283 4.42 22.08 23.70
CA GLY A 283 4.70 20.78 23.07
C GLY A 283 4.14 20.63 21.66
N TRP A 284 4.30 19.43 21.11
CA TRP A 284 3.78 19.05 19.80
C TRP A 284 2.43 18.35 19.89
N ALA A 285 1.50 18.76 19.03
CA ALA A 285 0.28 18.02 18.73
C ALA A 285 0.33 17.50 17.30
N ARG A 286 -0.37 16.41 17.01
CA ARG A 286 -0.59 15.91 15.65
C ARG A 286 -2.08 15.81 15.34
N ARG A 287 -2.44 15.99 14.07
CA ARG A 287 -3.77 15.66 13.55
C ARG A 287 -3.77 14.30 12.88
N ARG A 288 -4.60 13.37 13.36
CA ARG A 288 -4.76 12.01 12.81
C ARG A 288 -6.24 11.75 12.57
N PHE A 289 -6.64 11.60 11.31
CA PHE A 289 -8.01 11.40 10.85
C PHE A 289 -9.03 12.39 11.47
N GLY A 290 -8.66 13.66 11.57
CA GLY A 290 -9.49 14.72 12.16
C GLY A 290 -9.40 14.86 13.68
N VAL A 291 -8.75 13.93 14.38
CA VAL A 291 -8.49 14.01 15.83
C VAL A 291 -7.17 14.75 16.07
N VAL A 292 -7.18 15.75 16.96
CA VAL A 292 -5.96 16.42 17.42
C VAL A 292 -5.57 15.84 18.78
N GLU A 293 -4.36 15.30 18.87
CA GLU A 293 -3.83 14.64 20.06
C GLU A 293 -2.37 15.06 20.29
N PRO A 294 -1.85 15.00 21.53
CA PRO A 294 -0.42 15.15 21.78
C PRO A 294 0.38 14.12 20.96
N VAL A 295 1.56 14.51 20.48
CA VAL A 295 2.45 13.56 19.78
C VAL A 295 2.94 12.49 20.76
N PRO A 296 2.63 11.20 20.55
CA PRO A 296 3.09 10.13 21.42
C PRO A 296 4.57 9.80 21.13
N PRO A 297 5.48 9.93 22.11
CA PRO A 297 6.93 9.87 21.86
C PRO A 297 7.43 8.48 21.43
N HIS A 298 6.67 7.42 21.71
CA HIS A 298 7.06 6.03 21.46
C HIS A 298 6.46 5.43 20.18
N GLU A 299 5.61 6.17 19.45
CA GLU A 299 5.13 5.70 18.15
C GLU A 299 6.14 6.05 17.04
N PRO A 300 6.18 5.26 15.95
CA PRO A 300 6.92 5.63 14.75
C PRO A 300 6.57 7.03 14.25
N VAL A 301 7.57 7.80 13.82
CA VAL A 301 7.32 9.04 13.09
C VAL A 301 6.68 8.71 11.73
N LEU A 302 5.61 9.42 11.38
CA LEU A 302 4.85 9.23 10.15
C LEU A 302 4.73 10.54 9.37
N HIS A 303 4.38 10.41 8.09
CA HIS A 303 4.17 11.52 7.17
C HIS A 303 5.39 12.45 7.02
N VAL A 304 6.58 11.84 7.04
CA VAL A 304 7.84 12.44 6.60
C VAL A 304 8.10 12.05 5.14
N SER A 305 8.67 12.98 4.39
CA SER A 305 9.17 12.73 3.04
C SER A 305 10.43 11.87 3.05
N TRP A 306 10.82 11.37 1.87
CA TRP A 306 12.13 10.71 1.70
C TRP A 306 13.30 11.63 2.11
N TYR A 307 13.23 12.93 1.80
CA TYR A 307 14.27 13.89 2.17
C TYR A 307 14.38 14.11 3.68
N GLU A 308 13.25 14.14 4.38
CA GLU A 308 13.21 14.21 5.85
C GLU A 308 13.82 12.95 6.49
N ALA A 309 13.52 11.77 5.94
CA ALA A 309 14.09 10.52 6.41
C ALA A 309 15.62 10.45 6.20
N ASP A 310 16.11 10.82 5.02
CA ASP A 310 17.55 10.90 4.73
C ASP A 310 18.26 11.92 5.62
N ALA A 311 17.66 13.10 5.84
CA ALA A 311 18.24 14.13 6.69
C ALA A 311 18.31 13.72 8.17
N TYR A 312 17.26 13.06 8.66
CA TYR A 312 17.28 12.47 10.00
C TYR A 312 18.40 11.43 10.13
N ALA A 313 18.51 10.51 9.17
CA ALA A 313 19.54 9.46 9.20
C ALA A 313 20.96 10.06 9.24
N ARG A 314 21.26 11.06 8.38
CA ARG A 314 22.55 11.76 8.40
C ARG A 314 22.87 12.47 9.71
N TRP A 315 21.85 13.00 10.37
CA TRP A 315 21.99 13.64 11.68
C TRP A 315 22.25 12.63 12.79
N ALA A 316 21.60 11.46 12.73
CA ALA A 316 21.69 10.41 13.74
C ALA A 316 23.07 9.71 13.76
N GLY A 317 23.79 9.70 12.64
CA GLY A 317 25.14 9.13 12.50
C GLY A 317 25.17 7.88 11.62
#